data_AF-A0ABD0VY75-F1
#
_entry.id   AF-A0ABD0VY75-F1
#
_cell.length_a   1.000
_cell.length_b   1.000
_cell.length_c   1.000
_cell.angle_alpha   90.00
_cell.angle_beta   90.00
_cell.angle_gamma   90.00
#
_symmetry.space_group_name_H-M   'P 1'
#
loop_
_entity.id
_entity.type
_entity.pdbx_description
1 polymer ?
#
loop_
_entity_poly.entity_id
_entity_poly.type
_entity_poly.pdbx_seq_one_letter_code
_entity_poly.pdbx_strand_id
1 'polypeptide(L)'
;MPLVPFFLLILPCPALLTTSGSQNLQTGGHRAPRDTNPDSSKQPIKVVISEACVQGASDSSQTQDRQLDLEPGSPLVLTHRIRLIPGSCGGGCEAEFAALRDRLERLEKEVSALREKCGGPDGGCCTSQQSKGVGCTIQPECPNECSDQGRCVDGNFMGPDCSARACPKNCSNKGRCVNGKCVCEVGFTGQDCANMACADNCNNKGRCVKGRCVCQRGFAAPDCSQCESGFTGLDCGTAMSGVSELRTKNITDSSVTLFWIPPPVQYDTYHVTFASQKEGDQQITSQVQGRLTAYTQTGLAAGQEYTVTIRGEIDGRMGAESTAEFTTFISGPTNLHVVKKSTTSAVVQWEQALGEIDRYRLTIAPNQTDGTAKGRQELSLPPERNSAQIDGLDPGDLYDITLVAEKGRSKSKPATVPVTPGEFH
;
A
#
# COMPACT_ATOMS: atom_id res chain seq x y z
N MET A 1 1.82 17.79 -47.14
CA MET A 1 0.53 17.33 -47.71
C MET A 1 0.09 16.07 -46.96
N PRO A 2 -1.23 15.74 -46.91
CA PRO A 2 -1.82 15.33 -45.63
C PRO A 2 -2.77 14.10 -45.65
N LEU A 3 -3.22 13.70 -44.44
CA LEU A 3 -4.36 12.80 -44.11
C LEU A 3 -4.15 11.31 -44.52
N VAL A 4 -4.88 10.30 -44.02
CA VAL A 4 -6.21 10.22 -43.36
C VAL A 4 -6.21 9.15 -42.21
N PRO A 5 -7.35 8.70 -41.64
CA PRO A 5 -7.89 8.95 -40.28
C PRO A 5 -7.44 7.92 -39.20
N PHE A 6 -7.77 7.94 -37.89
CA PHE A 6 -8.92 8.40 -37.07
C PHE A 6 -10.24 7.61 -37.19
N PHE A 7 -10.35 6.46 -36.52
CA PHE A 7 -11.62 5.72 -36.40
C PHE A 7 -12.39 6.11 -35.13
N LEU A 8 -13.52 6.81 -35.30
CA LEU A 8 -14.56 6.96 -34.29
C LEU A 8 -15.57 5.81 -34.44
N LEU A 9 -15.99 5.19 -33.34
CA LEU A 9 -17.03 4.17 -33.34
C LEU A 9 -18.22 4.63 -32.51
N ILE A 10 -19.21 5.22 -33.19
CA ILE A 10 -20.54 5.52 -32.65
C ILE A 10 -21.50 4.48 -33.24
N LEU A 11 -22.33 3.86 -32.40
CA LEU A 11 -23.46 3.04 -32.84
C LEU A 11 -24.78 3.59 -32.24
N PRO A 12 -25.92 3.39 -32.93
CA PRO A 12 -27.03 4.33 -32.84
C PRO A 12 -28.17 3.91 -31.90
N CYS A 13 -28.96 4.90 -31.50
CA CYS A 13 -30.30 4.71 -30.96
C CYS A 13 -31.34 4.76 -32.10
N PRO A 14 -32.33 3.85 -32.14
CA PRO A 14 -33.60 4.06 -32.83
C PRO A 14 -34.76 4.25 -31.84
N ALA A 15 -35.67 5.18 -32.12
CA ALA A 15 -36.89 5.43 -31.35
C ALA A 15 -38.10 5.65 -32.28
N LEU A 16 -39.29 5.18 -31.86
CA LEU A 16 -40.67 5.51 -32.33
C LEU A 16 -41.64 4.90 -31.28
N LEU A 17 -42.55 5.62 -30.58
CA LEU A 17 -43.84 6.23 -30.99
C LEU A 17 -44.88 5.17 -31.46
N THR A 18 -46.17 5.10 -31.04
CA THR A 18 -47.07 5.86 -30.09
C THR A 18 -48.34 4.97 -29.81
N THR A 19 -49.40 5.24 -29.01
CA THR A 19 -49.99 6.43 -28.32
C THR A 19 -50.95 6.02 -27.15
N SER A 20 -51.34 6.98 -26.31
CA SER A 20 -52.59 7.19 -25.51
C SER A 20 -53.58 6.07 -25.14
N GLY A 21 -54.03 6.03 -23.86
CA GLY A 21 -55.34 5.44 -23.46
C GLY A 21 -55.52 5.12 -21.96
N SER A 22 -56.20 5.99 -21.20
CA SER A 22 -56.44 5.93 -19.74
C SER A 22 -56.91 4.61 -19.11
N GLN A 23 -56.45 4.30 -17.89
CA GLN A 23 -57.31 4.29 -16.67
C GLN A 23 -56.52 4.22 -15.33
N ASN A 24 -57.22 4.53 -14.23
CA ASN A 24 -56.79 4.63 -12.82
C ASN A 24 -55.81 3.53 -12.33
N LEU A 25 -54.86 3.80 -11.41
CA LEU A 25 -55.16 4.12 -9.99
C LEU A 25 -54.04 4.91 -9.24
N GLN A 26 -54.45 5.53 -8.13
CA GLN A 26 -53.73 6.32 -7.11
C GLN A 26 -52.32 5.77 -6.72
N THR A 27 -51.23 6.56 -6.64
CA THR A 27 -50.84 7.56 -5.61
C THR A 27 -50.93 7.05 -4.15
N GLY A 28 -49.96 7.23 -3.25
CA GLY A 28 -48.65 7.92 -3.31
C GLY A 28 -48.24 8.42 -1.90
N GLY A 29 -46.95 8.71 -1.66
CA GLY A 29 -46.42 9.17 -0.34
C GLY A 29 -46.15 8.00 0.64
N HIS A 30 -44.96 7.71 1.14
CA HIS A 30 -43.96 8.56 1.84
C HIS A 30 -44.51 9.31 3.06
N ARG A 31 -43.85 9.11 4.21
CA ARG A 31 -44.37 9.44 5.55
C ARG A 31 -43.40 10.38 6.28
N ALA A 32 -43.88 11.54 6.70
CA ALA A 32 -43.20 12.52 7.54
C ALA A 32 -44.15 12.91 8.69
N PRO A 33 -43.68 13.57 9.77
CA PRO A 33 -44.36 13.54 11.07
C PRO A 33 -45.63 14.41 11.14
N ARG A 34 -46.42 14.19 12.20
CA ARG A 34 -47.72 14.84 12.43
C ARG A 34 -47.71 15.55 13.78
N ASP A 35 -48.00 16.84 13.76
CA ASP A 35 -48.17 17.67 14.95
C ASP A 35 -49.48 17.38 15.72
N THR A 36 -49.61 18.04 16.88
CA THR A 36 -50.59 17.76 17.92
C THR A 36 -51.92 18.51 17.79
N ASN A 37 -52.92 18.00 18.53
CA ASN A 37 -54.17 18.68 18.91
C ASN A 37 -55.28 18.74 17.81
N PRO A 38 -56.56 19.01 18.16
CA PRO A 38 -57.43 17.90 18.61
C PRO A 38 -58.83 17.86 17.94
N ASP A 39 -59.69 17.01 18.52
CA ASP A 39 -61.16 17.08 18.55
C ASP A 39 -61.97 16.36 17.44
N SER A 40 -63.26 16.17 17.75
CA SER A 40 -64.38 15.55 17.04
C SER A 40 -64.53 14.00 17.13
N SER A 41 -65.77 13.58 17.42
CA SER A 41 -66.33 12.22 17.27
C SER A 41 -65.98 11.11 18.28
N LYS A 42 -66.06 11.38 19.60
CA LYS A 42 -66.55 10.34 20.54
C LYS A 42 -68.08 10.30 20.50
N GLN A 43 -68.68 9.12 20.40
CA GLN A 43 -70.14 8.95 20.53
C GLN A 43 -70.53 8.74 22.01
N PRO A 44 -71.63 9.34 22.50
CA PRO A 44 -72.09 9.13 23.88
C PRO A 44 -72.77 7.76 24.05
N ILE A 45 -72.57 7.14 25.22
CA ILE A 45 -73.22 5.87 25.58
C ILE A 45 -74.61 6.17 26.14
N LYS A 46 -75.66 5.73 25.45
CA LYS A 46 -77.04 5.87 25.95
C LYS A 46 -77.39 4.73 26.91
N VAL A 47 -77.81 5.07 28.12
CA VAL A 47 -78.39 4.14 29.10
C VAL A 47 -79.89 4.41 29.18
N VAL A 48 -80.70 3.35 29.08
CA VAL A 48 -82.16 3.41 29.28
C VAL A 48 -82.48 2.79 30.62
N ILE A 49 -83.22 3.52 31.47
CA ILE A 49 -83.67 3.04 32.78
C ILE A 49 -85.18 2.79 32.69
N SER A 50 -85.55 1.52 32.62
CA SER A 50 -86.95 1.09 32.60
C SER A 50 -87.39 0.67 34.00
N GLU A 51 -88.07 1.55 34.73
CA GLU A 51 -88.72 1.17 36.00
C GLU A 51 -90.01 0.41 35.72
N ALA A 52 -90.01 -0.91 35.96
CA ALA A 52 -91.17 -1.76 35.77
C ALA A 52 -91.26 -2.86 36.83
N CYS A 53 -92.07 -2.65 37.87
CA CYS A 53 -92.70 -3.71 38.66
C CYS A 53 -93.82 -3.16 39.58
N VAL A 54 -94.96 -2.78 38.99
CA VAL A 54 -96.20 -2.54 39.75
C VAL A 54 -96.97 -3.85 39.86
N GLN A 55 -97.31 -4.26 41.08
CA GLN A 55 -98.28 -5.32 41.33
C GLN A 55 -99.55 -4.71 41.92
N GLY A 56 -100.66 -4.73 41.16
CA GLY A 56 -102.01 -4.47 41.67
C GLY A 56 -102.74 -3.26 41.11
N ALA A 57 -103.60 -3.52 40.11
CA ALA A 57 -104.73 -2.69 39.64
C ALA A 57 -104.44 -1.31 38.99
N SER A 58 -105.29 -0.99 37.99
CA SER A 58 -105.66 0.34 37.42
C SER A 58 -104.77 1.57 37.75
N ASP A 59 -104.33 2.38 36.79
CA ASP A 59 -105.05 2.78 35.56
C ASP A 59 -104.08 3.30 34.46
N SER A 60 -104.58 3.64 33.26
CA SER A 60 -103.76 4.05 32.12
C SER A 60 -103.33 5.52 32.14
N SER A 61 -102.03 5.80 32.28
CA SER A 61 -101.43 7.07 31.84
C SER A 61 -99.95 6.92 31.46
N GLN A 62 -99.48 7.80 30.59
CA GLN A 62 -98.23 7.71 29.83
C GLN A 62 -96.96 7.64 30.71
N THR A 63 -96.12 6.63 30.49
CA THR A 63 -94.73 6.62 30.95
C THR A 63 -93.91 7.64 30.16
N GLN A 64 -93.19 8.54 30.85
CA GLN A 64 -92.37 9.57 30.19
C GLN A 64 -90.88 9.30 30.43
N ASP A 65 -90.25 8.59 29.50
CA ASP A 65 -88.84 8.20 29.58
C ASP A 65 -87.90 9.41 29.71
N ARG A 66 -87.17 9.49 30.83
CA ARG A 66 -86.12 10.51 31.04
C ARG A 66 -84.77 9.98 30.59
N GLN A 67 -84.34 10.40 29.41
CA GLN A 67 -83.00 10.18 28.91
C GLN A 67 -82.03 11.18 29.54
N LEU A 68 -80.89 10.70 30.07
CA LEU A 68 -79.76 11.53 30.48
C LEU A 68 -78.54 11.19 29.61
N ASP A 69 -77.98 12.20 28.95
CA ASP A 69 -76.68 12.10 28.31
C ASP A 69 -75.58 12.41 29.36
N LEU A 70 -74.50 11.62 29.38
CA LEU A 70 -73.39 11.75 30.32
C LEU A 70 -72.05 11.73 29.59
N GLU A 71 -71.15 12.66 29.95
CA GLU A 71 -69.83 12.76 29.32
C GLU A 71 -68.81 11.77 29.92
N PRO A 72 -67.83 11.28 29.11
CA PRO A 72 -66.90 10.24 29.53
C PRO A 72 -65.94 10.70 30.64
N GLY A 73 -66.06 10.11 31.83
CA GLY A 73 -65.23 10.42 33.00
C GLY A 73 -66.01 10.94 34.22
N SER A 74 -67.32 11.14 34.09
CA SER A 74 -68.20 11.52 35.21
C SER A 74 -68.41 10.36 36.21
N PRO A 75 -68.25 10.58 37.54
CA PRO A 75 -68.41 9.52 38.54
C PRO A 75 -69.89 9.27 38.88
N LEU A 76 -70.41 8.09 38.51
CA LEU A 76 -71.77 7.65 38.85
C LEU A 76 -71.86 7.17 40.32
N VAL A 77 -72.54 7.96 41.16
CA VAL A 77 -72.78 7.63 42.58
C VAL A 77 -74.24 7.22 42.79
N LEU A 78 -74.52 5.92 42.76
CA LEU A 78 -75.87 5.35 42.95
C LEU A 78 -76.23 5.21 44.45
N THR A 79 -76.84 6.24 45.03
CA THR A 79 -77.24 6.30 46.45
C THR A 79 -78.55 5.55 46.79
N HIS A 80 -78.65 4.27 46.41
CA HIS A 80 -79.82 3.44 46.75
C HIS A 80 -79.75 2.86 48.17
N ARG A 81 -80.53 3.45 49.09
CA ARG A 81 -80.74 2.90 50.45
C ARG A 81 -81.73 1.73 50.42
N ILE A 82 -81.24 0.52 50.17
CA ILE A 82 -82.03 -0.71 50.32
C ILE A 82 -82.36 -0.91 51.81
N ARG A 83 -83.63 -0.69 52.19
CA ARG A 83 -84.17 -1.09 53.50
C ARG A 83 -84.68 -2.53 53.40
N LEU A 84 -83.90 -3.49 53.88
CA LEU A 84 -84.39 -4.84 54.15
C LEU A 84 -85.29 -4.79 55.40
N ILE A 85 -86.57 -5.09 55.23
CA ILE A 85 -87.52 -5.28 56.34
C ILE A 85 -87.46 -6.76 56.74
N PRO A 86 -87.15 -7.11 58.00
CA PRO A 86 -87.16 -8.51 58.43
C PRO A 86 -88.57 -9.09 58.41
N GLY A 87 -88.87 -9.91 57.41
CA GLY A 87 -90.07 -10.74 57.38
C GLY A 87 -90.02 -11.80 58.49
N SER A 88 -91.14 -11.99 59.21
CA SER A 88 -91.22 -12.95 60.30
C SER A 88 -91.09 -14.40 59.80
N CYS A 89 -90.15 -15.14 60.38
CA CYS A 89 -90.12 -16.61 60.39
C CYS A 89 -89.56 -17.06 61.75
N GLY A 90 -90.32 -17.85 62.50
CA GLY A 90 -89.93 -18.35 63.81
C GLY A 90 -89.41 -19.79 63.75
N GLY A 91 -88.54 -20.14 64.71
CA GLY A 91 -88.26 -21.52 65.14
C GLY A 91 -87.81 -22.53 64.07
N GLY A 92 -86.49 -22.63 63.83
CA GLY A 92 -85.93 -23.77 63.10
C GLY A 92 -84.43 -23.69 62.75
N CYS A 93 -83.93 -22.49 62.43
CA CYS A 93 -82.70 -22.35 61.65
C CYS A 93 -81.36 -22.44 62.41
N GLU A 94 -81.30 -22.90 63.67
CA GLU A 94 -80.01 -22.97 64.40
C GLU A 94 -79.18 -24.21 64.03
N ALA A 95 -79.83 -25.37 63.88
CA ALA A 95 -79.15 -26.65 63.61
C ALA A 95 -78.47 -26.68 62.22
N GLU A 96 -79.13 -26.15 61.18
CA GLU A 96 -78.57 -26.12 59.82
C GLU A 96 -77.41 -25.10 59.70
N PHE A 97 -77.48 -23.96 60.40
CA PHE A 97 -76.39 -22.99 60.43
C PHE A 97 -75.16 -23.51 61.17
N ALA A 98 -75.33 -24.36 62.20
CA ALA A 98 -74.23 -25.07 62.83
C ALA A 98 -73.54 -26.03 61.85
N ALA A 99 -74.33 -26.83 61.11
CA ALA A 99 -73.82 -27.75 60.08
C ALA A 99 -73.12 -27.02 58.91
N LEU A 100 -73.57 -25.81 58.55
CA LEU A 100 -72.87 -24.96 57.56
C LEU A 100 -71.54 -24.41 58.12
N ARG A 101 -71.51 -23.91 59.36
CA ARG A 101 -70.28 -23.37 59.99
C ARG A 101 -69.17 -24.40 60.09
N ASP A 102 -69.49 -25.60 60.59
CA ASP A 102 -68.55 -26.72 60.73
C ASP A 102 -68.06 -27.24 59.36
N ARG A 103 -68.86 -27.06 58.30
CA ARG A 103 -68.41 -27.24 56.90
C ARG A 103 -67.47 -26.12 56.43
N LEU A 104 -67.73 -24.87 56.84
CA LEU A 104 -66.95 -23.71 56.46
C LEU A 104 -65.55 -23.76 57.09
N GLU A 105 -65.43 -24.08 58.39
CA GLU A 105 -64.13 -24.23 59.06
C GLU A 105 -63.28 -25.37 58.46
N ARG A 106 -63.91 -26.48 58.04
CA ARG A 106 -63.21 -27.54 57.29
C ARG A 106 -62.69 -27.06 55.94
N LEU A 107 -63.52 -26.37 55.16
CA LEU A 107 -63.12 -25.79 53.87
C LEU A 107 -62.02 -24.74 54.04
N GLU A 108 -62.10 -23.87 55.05
CA GLU A 108 -61.10 -22.85 55.34
C GLU A 108 -59.75 -23.48 55.75
N LYS A 109 -59.79 -24.59 56.50
CA LYS A 109 -58.60 -25.38 56.86
C LYS A 109 -57.98 -26.09 55.66
N GLU A 110 -58.79 -26.67 54.77
CA GLU A 110 -58.33 -27.27 53.51
C GLU A 110 -57.74 -26.23 52.56
N VAL A 111 -58.41 -25.07 52.39
CA VAL A 111 -57.92 -23.94 51.59
C VAL A 111 -56.64 -23.37 52.18
N SER A 112 -56.49 -23.31 53.50
CA SER A 112 -55.25 -22.88 54.15
C SER A 112 -54.09 -23.84 53.89
N ALA A 113 -54.31 -25.16 53.99
CA ALA A 113 -53.31 -26.16 53.64
C ALA A 113 -52.97 -26.18 52.13
N LEU A 114 -53.93 -25.84 51.26
CA LEU A 114 -53.68 -25.66 49.83
C LEU A 114 -52.89 -24.38 49.54
N ARG A 115 -53.16 -23.29 50.27
CA ARG A 115 -52.43 -22.02 50.20
C ARG A 115 -50.99 -22.16 50.69
N GLU A 116 -50.72 -22.97 51.70
CA GLU A 116 -49.35 -23.28 52.14
C GLU A 116 -48.57 -24.03 51.04
N LYS A 117 -49.19 -25.04 50.41
CA LYS A 117 -48.61 -25.80 49.28
C LYS A 117 -48.37 -24.98 48.01
N CYS A 118 -49.19 -23.94 47.77
CA CYS A 118 -49.15 -23.14 46.55
C CYS A 118 -48.69 -21.68 46.75
N GLY A 119 -48.27 -21.31 47.96
CA GLY A 119 -47.92 -19.94 48.35
C GLY A 119 -46.52 -19.76 48.95
N GLY A 120 -45.66 -20.77 48.87
CA GLY A 120 -44.23 -20.63 49.14
C GLY A 120 -43.53 -19.76 48.09
N PRO A 121 -42.31 -19.24 48.38
CA PRO A 121 -41.61 -18.30 47.51
C PRO A 121 -41.33 -18.85 46.10
N ASP A 122 -41.24 -20.17 45.93
CA ASP A 122 -40.97 -20.85 44.67
C ASP A 122 -42.23 -21.20 43.83
N GLY A 123 -43.43 -20.75 44.26
CA GLY A 123 -44.61 -20.62 43.38
C GLY A 123 -45.16 -21.88 42.70
N GLY A 124 -44.89 -23.09 43.22
CA GLY A 124 -45.02 -24.39 42.51
C GLY A 124 -46.40 -24.86 42.02
N CYS A 125 -47.45 -24.01 42.04
CA CYS A 125 -48.82 -24.36 41.66
C CYS A 125 -49.11 -24.24 40.14
N CYS A 126 -48.35 -23.41 39.40
CA CYS A 126 -48.60 -23.06 38.00
C CYS A 126 -47.72 -23.86 37.00
N THR A 127 -47.36 -25.09 37.32
CA THR A 127 -46.33 -25.91 36.62
C THR A 127 -46.85 -26.82 35.49
N SER A 128 -48.12 -26.69 35.10
CA SER A 128 -48.74 -27.46 34.01
C SER A 128 -49.69 -26.61 33.16
N GLN A 129 -49.76 -26.86 31.85
CA GLN A 129 -50.65 -26.16 30.89
C GLN A 129 -52.15 -26.26 31.23
N GLN A 130 -52.54 -27.14 32.15
CA GLN A 130 -53.92 -27.31 32.60
C GLN A 130 -54.28 -26.37 33.79
N SER A 131 -53.31 -25.72 34.42
CA SER A 131 -53.52 -24.75 35.53
C SER A 131 -53.98 -23.37 35.02
N LYS A 132 -55.18 -23.30 34.42
CA LYS A 132 -55.79 -22.03 33.98
C LYS A 132 -56.72 -21.44 35.04
N GLY A 133 -56.22 -20.45 35.79
CA GLY A 133 -56.98 -19.65 36.74
C GLY A 133 -56.53 -18.19 36.73
N VAL A 134 -57.41 -17.28 37.17
CA VAL A 134 -57.14 -15.82 37.25
C VAL A 134 -56.13 -15.55 38.37
N GLY A 135 -54.84 -15.68 38.05
CA GLY A 135 -53.73 -15.53 38.99
C GLY A 135 -52.42 -16.21 38.55
N CYS A 136 -52.48 -17.27 37.72
CA CYS A 136 -51.26 -17.87 37.16
C CYS A 136 -50.77 -17.06 35.94
N THR A 137 -49.86 -16.11 36.17
CA THR A 137 -49.07 -15.47 35.09
C THR A 137 -47.74 -16.18 34.97
N ILE A 138 -47.62 -17.09 34.00
CA ILE A 138 -46.33 -17.67 33.62
C ILE A 138 -45.53 -16.57 32.89
N GLN A 139 -44.28 -16.35 33.31
CA GLN A 139 -43.39 -15.35 32.70
C GLN A 139 -43.09 -15.77 31.23
N PRO A 140 -43.10 -14.84 30.25
CA PRO A 140 -43.36 -15.23 28.87
C PRO A 140 -42.17 -15.91 28.18
N GLU A 141 -42.28 -17.23 28.02
CA GLU A 141 -41.68 -17.94 26.90
C GLU A 141 -42.37 -17.42 25.61
N CYS A 142 -41.60 -16.81 24.71
CA CYS A 142 -42.12 -16.02 23.59
C CYS A 142 -43.01 -16.83 22.63
N PRO A 143 -44.33 -16.55 22.54
CA PRO A 143 -45.20 -17.21 21.56
C PRO A 143 -44.98 -16.63 20.16
N ASN A 144 -44.79 -17.49 19.16
CA ASN A 144 -44.83 -17.17 17.72
C ASN A 144 -43.84 -16.10 17.22
N GLU A 145 -42.54 -16.28 17.52
CA GLU A 145 -41.39 -15.63 16.83
C GLU A 145 -41.48 -14.10 16.64
N CYS A 146 -42.20 -13.40 17.53
CA CYS A 146 -42.46 -11.97 17.48
C CYS A 146 -43.01 -11.41 16.14
N SER A 147 -43.45 -12.24 15.20
CA SER A 147 -44.06 -11.84 13.90
C SER A 147 -43.27 -10.76 13.14
N ASP A 148 -41.96 -10.94 12.98
CA ASP A 148 -40.99 -10.00 12.36
C ASP A 148 -40.89 -8.60 13.03
N GLN A 149 -41.51 -8.39 14.19
CA GLN A 149 -41.47 -7.13 14.95
C GLN A 149 -40.58 -7.21 16.20
N GLY A 150 -39.99 -8.38 16.47
CA GLY A 150 -39.08 -8.60 17.59
C GLY A 150 -37.70 -7.99 17.36
N ARG A 151 -37.08 -7.49 18.43
CA ARG A 151 -35.70 -6.99 18.42
C ARG A 151 -34.88 -7.75 19.45
N CYS A 152 -33.93 -8.58 19.00
CA CYS A 152 -33.06 -9.38 19.87
C CYS A 152 -32.35 -8.47 20.90
N VAL A 153 -32.57 -8.74 22.19
CA VAL A 153 -32.39 -7.74 23.26
C VAL A 153 -30.93 -7.43 23.57
N ASP A 154 -30.06 -8.45 23.55
CA ASP A 154 -28.64 -8.32 23.93
C ASP A 154 -27.71 -7.92 22.77
N GLY A 155 -28.24 -7.68 21.57
CA GLY A 155 -27.46 -7.32 20.37
C GLY A 155 -26.50 -8.38 19.82
N ASN A 156 -26.26 -9.47 20.57
CA ASN A 156 -25.40 -10.61 20.20
C ASN A 156 -26.07 -11.64 19.28
N PHE A 157 -27.36 -11.44 18.95
CA PHE A 157 -28.17 -12.34 18.13
C PHE A 157 -29.03 -11.58 17.11
N MET A 158 -29.34 -12.23 15.99
CA MET A 158 -30.08 -11.71 14.84
C MET A 158 -30.89 -12.85 14.18
N GLY A 159 -31.84 -12.50 13.31
CA GLY A 159 -32.79 -13.44 12.70
C GLY A 159 -34.18 -13.35 13.35
N PRO A 160 -35.24 -13.90 12.71
CA PRO A 160 -36.61 -13.86 13.25
C PRO A 160 -36.76 -14.67 14.53
N ASP A 161 -35.95 -15.71 14.68
CA ASP A 161 -35.83 -16.61 15.83
C ASP A 161 -34.77 -16.18 16.85
N CYS A 162 -34.01 -15.12 16.56
CA CYS A 162 -32.77 -14.74 17.25
C CYS A 162 -31.76 -15.90 17.44
N SER A 163 -31.74 -16.93 16.60
CA SER A 163 -30.82 -18.08 16.78
C SER A 163 -29.40 -17.81 16.22
N ALA A 164 -29.30 -16.98 15.18
CA ALA A 164 -28.03 -16.65 14.56
C ALA A 164 -27.26 -15.61 15.37
N ARG A 165 -25.99 -15.86 15.69
CA ARG A 165 -25.13 -14.86 16.33
C ARG A 165 -24.95 -13.63 15.44
N ALA A 166 -25.17 -12.46 16.02
CA ALA A 166 -24.97 -11.18 15.35
C ALA A 166 -23.51 -11.01 14.91
N CYS A 167 -23.31 -10.42 13.74
CA CYS A 167 -21.98 -10.02 13.29
C CYS A 167 -21.70 -8.55 13.60
N PRO A 168 -20.45 -8.20 13.96
CA PRO A 168 -20.08 -6.83 14.29
C PRO A 168 -20.40 -5.88 13.13
N LYS A 169 -21.16 -4.82 13.42
CA LYS A 169 -21.68 -3.82 12.45
C LYS A 169 -22.34 -4.43 11.21
N ASN A 170 -22.97 -5.60 11.30
CA ASN A 170 -23.52 -6.34 10.16
C ASN A 170 -22.51 -6.52 9.00
N CYS A 171 -21.24 -6.78 9.34
CA CYS A 171 -20.14 -6.88 8.37
C CYS A 171 -20.00 -5.66 7.45
N SER A 172 -20.40 -4.48 7.94
CA SER A 172 -20.43 -3.21 7.21
C SER A 172 -21.15 -3.27 5.86
N ASN A 173 -22.04 -4.26 5.67
CA ASN A 173 -22.68 -4.61 4.39
C ASN A 173 -21.65 -4.89 3.27
N LYS A 174 -20.54 -5.60 3.62
CA LYS A 174 -19.34 -5.89 2.80
C LYS A 174 -18.82 -7.32 3.02
N GLY A 175 -19.73 -8.24 3.32
CA GLY A 175 -19.38 -9.61 3.69
C GLY A 175 -20.58 -10.36 4.25
N ARG A 176 -20.50 -11.70 4.22
CA ARG A 176 -21.52 -12.58 4.76
C ARG A 176 -21.25 -12.88 6.24
N CYS A 177 -22.28 -12.73 7.07
CA CYS A 177 -22.21 -13.21 8.46
C CYS A 177 -22.27 -14.74 8.51
N VAL A 178 -21.35 -15.37 9.25
CA VAL A 178 -21.33 -16.82 9.50
C VAL A 178 -20.98 -17.05 10.97
N ASN A 179 -21.93 -17.57 11.75
CA ASN A 179 -21.77 -17.91 13.17
C ASN A 179 -21.22 -16.76 14.05
N GLY A 180 -21.60 -15.51 13.75
CA GLY A 180 -21.11 -14.31 14.45
C GLY A 180 -19.75 -13.78 13.97
N LYS A 181 -19.13 -14.41 12.97
CA LYS A 181 -17.90 -13.94 12.31
C LYS A 181 -18.20 -13.48 10.89
N CYS A 182 -17.63 -12.36 10.47
CA CYS A 182 -17.74 -11.90 9.09
C CYS A 182 -16.79 -12.66 8.15
N VAL A 183 -17.32 -13.07 7.00
CA VAL A 183 -16.57 -13.52 5.83
C VAL A 183 -16.65 -12.41 4.79
N CYS A 184 -15.58 -11.63 4.66
CA CYS A 184 -15.58 -10.42 3.84
C CYS A 184 -15.62 -10.72 2.34
N GLU A 185 -16.20 -9.78 1.59
CA GLU A 185 -16.13 -9.75 0.12
C GLU A 185 -14.69 -9.43 -0.35
N VAL A 186 -14.39 -9.79 -1.60
CA VAL A 186 -13.07 -9.55 -2.21
C VAL A 186 -12.77 -8.04 -2.19
N GLY A 187 -11.62 -7.66 -1.65
CA GLY A 187 -11.24 -6.26 -1.44
C GLY A 187 -11.64 -5.67 -0.09
N PHE A 188 -12.23 -6.45 0.84
CA PHE A 188 -12.52 -6.02 2.21
C PHE A 188 -11.94 -6.96 3.28
N THR A 189 -11.65 -6.41 4.46
CA THR A 189 -10.99 -7.10 5.57
C THR A 189 -11.30 -6.45 6.94
N GLY A 190 -10.83 -7.07 8.02
CA GLY A 190 -11.14 -6.71 9.39
C GLY A 190 -12.34 -7.49 9.94
N GLN A 191 -12.55 -7.40 11.26
CA GLN A 191 -13.57 -8.17 11.99
C GLN A 191 -15.00 -7.90 11.50
N ASP A 192 -15.26 -6.69 11.00
CA ASP A 192 -16.52 -6.14 10.52
C ASP A 192 -16.51 -5.76 9.03
N CYS A 193 -15.48 -6.18 8.27
CA CYS A 193 -15.26 -5.86 6.86
C CYS A 193 -15.28 -4.35 6.51
N ALA A 194 -15.09 -3.46 7.49
CA ALA A 194 -15.08 -2.01 7.26
C ALA A 194 -13.83 -1.54 6.49
N ASN A 195 -12.73 -2.29 6.56
CA ASN A 195 -11.46 -1.88 5.97
C ASN A 195 -11.34 -2.43 4.55
N MET A 196 -10.90 -1.59 3.61
CA MET A 196 -10.49 -2.05 2.28
C MET A 196 -9.18 -2.84 2.40
N ALA A 197 -9.17 -4.07 1.91
CA ALA A 197 -8.00 -4.92 1.87
C ALA A 197 -6.96 -4.38 0.86
N CYS A 198 -5.69 -4.62 1.14
CA CYS A 198 -4.60 -4.40 0.20
C CYS A 198 -4.18 -5.72 -0.44
N ALA A 199 -3.63 -5.67 -1.66
CA ALA A 199 -3.03 -6.82 -2.32
C ALA A 199 -2.05 -7.54 -1.38
N ASP A 200 -2.24 -8.84 -1.21
CA ASP A 200 -1.43 -9.78 -0.42
C ASP A 200 -1.01 -9.27 0.97
N ASN A 201 -1.89 -8.49 1.61
CA ASN A 201 -1.63 -7.79 2.87
C ASN A 201 -0.32 -6.98 2.88
N CYS A 202 0.01 -6.35 1.75
CA CYS A 202 1.27 -5.65 1.50
C CYS A 202 2.50 -6.55 1.71
N ASN A 203 2.39 -7.84 1.37
CA ASN A 203 3.36 -8.90 1.63
C ASN A 203 3.86 -8.98 3.10
N ASN A 204 3.13 -8.36 4.04
CA ASN A 204 3.55 -8.06 5.41
C ASN A 204 4.81 -7.14 5.52
N LYS A 205 5.25 -6.56 4.40
CA LYS A 205 6.36 -5.59 4.26
C LYS A 205 5.87 -4.13 4.24
N GLY A 206 4.61 -3.89 4.60
CA GLY A 206 4.01 -2.55 4.62
C GLY A 206 2.76 -2.45 5.49
N ARG A 207 2.21 -1.24 5.60
CA ARG A 207 0.93 -0.96 6.27
C ARG A 207 -0.13 -0.65 5.23
N CYS A 208 -1.24 -1.39 5.25
CA CYS A 208 -2.40 -1.08 4.42
C CYS A 208 -3.11 0.21 4.90
N VAL A 209 -3.35 1.16 4.00
CA VAL A 209 -4.04 2.42 4.28
C VAL A 209 -5.04 2.71 3.15
N LYS A 210 -6.34 2.54 3.43
CA LYS A 210 -7.45 2.73 2.46
C LYS A 210 -7.23 1.94 1.15
N GLY A 211 -6.86 0.66 1.25
CA GLY A 211 -6.61 -0.20 0.08
C GLY A 211 -5.29 0.03 -0.66
N ARG A 212 -4.47 1.01 -0.25
CA ARG A 212 -3.11 1.24 -0.78
C ARG A 212 -2.06 0.86 0.26
N CYS A 213 -1.01 0.16 -0.16
CA CYS A 213 0.13 -0.12 0.71
C CYS A 213 1.00 1.10 0.96
N VAL A 214 1.53 1.20 2.17
CA VAL A 214 2.61 2.10 2.57
C VAL A 214 3.76 1.22 3.04
N CYS A 215 4.76 1.03 2.18
CA CYS A 215 5.84 0.07 2.42
C CYS A 215 6.81 0.51 3.51
N GLN A 216 7.53 -0.47 4.06
CA GLN A 216 8.70 -0.25 4.91
C GLN A 216 9.88 0.25 4.04
N ARG A 217 10.89 0.88 4.67
CA ARG A 217 12.08 1.37 3.93
C ARG A 217 12.76 0.22 3.20
N GLY A 218 13.23 0.47 1.98
CA GLY A 218 13.83 -0.56 1.14
C GLY A 218 12.81 -1.43 0.38
N PHE A 219 11.50 -1.27 0.58
CA PHE A 219 10.45 -1.99 -0.14
C PHE A 219 9.62 -1.08 -1.06
N ALA A 220 9.29 -1.59 -2.23
CA ALA A 220 8.56 -0.92 -3.31
C ALA A 220 7.57 -1.88 -4.01
N ALA A 221 7.00 -1.43 -5.13
CA ALA A 221 5.81 -1.99 -5.79
C ALA A 221 4.49 -1.78 -5.01
N PRO A 222 3.30 -1.86 -5.66
CA PRO A 222 2.00 -1.50 -5.05
C PRO A 222 1.58 -2.38 -3.85
N ASP A 223 2.24 -3.53 -3.71
CA ASP A 223 2.02 -4.57 -2.71
C ASP A 223 3.24 -4.79 -1.79
N CYS A 224 4.30 -3.99 -1.92
CA CYS A 224 5.56 -4.13 -1.18
C CYS A 224 6.32 -5.45 -1.41
N SER A 225 6.13 -6.14 -2.55
CA SER A 225 6.83 -7.39 -2.88
C SER A 225 8.29 -7.20 -3.35
N GLN A 226 8.65 -6.01 -3.83
CA GLN A 226 9.93 -5.75 -4.49
C GLN A 226 10.83 -4.88 -3.62
N CYS A 227 12.15 -4.93 -3.84
CA CYS A 227 13.05 -3.95 -3.24
C CYS A 227 12.96 -2.60 -3.94
N GLU A 228 13.13 -1.53 -3.16
CA GLU A 228 13.33 -0.16 -3.62
C GLU A 228 14.63 -0.04 -4.44
N SER A 229 14.68 0.91 -5.37
CA SER A 229 15.86 1.11 -6.23
C SER A 229 17.12 1.36 -5.41
N GLY A 230 18.15 0.55 -5.63
CA GLY A 230 19.38 0.58 -4.84
C GLY A 230 19.37 -0.28 -3.57
N PHE A 231 18.37 -1.15 -3.38
CA PHE A 231 18.32 -2.12 -2.27
C PHE A 231 18.17 -3.57 -2.76
N THR A 232 18.75 -4.51 -2.00
CA THR A 232 18.73 -5.95 -2.30
C THR A 232 18.79 -6.83 -1.04
N GLY A 233 18.75 -8.15 -1.23
CA GLY A 233 18.66 -9.16 -0.18
C GLY A 233 17.21 -9.49 0.22
N LEU A 234 17.03 -10.59 0.97
CA LEU A 234 15.72 -11.16 1.32
C LEU A 234 14.78 -10.19 2.06
N ASP A 235 15.36 -9.26 2.84
CA ASP A 235 14.63 -8.22 3.58
C ASP A 235 14.87 -6.81 3.01
N CYS A 236 15.44 -6.70 1.80
CA CYS A 236 15.81 -5.46 1.13
C CYS A 236 16.66 -4.48 2.00
N GLY A 237 17.32 -4.98 3.04
CA GLY A 237 18.11 -4.19 3.98
C GLY A 237 19.55 -3.91 3.51
N THR A 238 20.01 -4.57 2.44
CA THR A 238 21.36 -4.38 1.91
C THR A 238 21.33 -3.31 0.82
N ALA A 239 21.97 -2.17 1.07
CA ALA A 239 22.17 -1.14 0.06
C ALA A 239 23.12 -1.64 -1.04
N MET A 240 22.76 -1.38 -2.30
CA MET A 240 23.56 -1.65 -3.49
C MET A 240 24.60 -0.54 -3.67
N SER A 241 25.53 -0.44 -2.71
CA SER A 241 26.59 0.57 -2.68
C SER A 241 27.63 0.35 -3.78
N GLY A 242 28.25 1.43 -4.25
CA GLY A 242 29.42 1.36 -5.14
C GLY A 242 30.67 0.83 -4.42
N VAL A 243 31.74 0.60 -5.20
CA VAL A 243 33.05 0.19 -4.66
C VAL A 243 33.74 1.34 -3.91
N SER A 244 34.48 1.03 -2.85
CA SER A 244 35.15 2.01 -2.01
C SER A 244 36.64 2.18 -2.39
N GLU A 245 37.25 3.32 -2.04
CA GLU A 245 38.65 3.65 -2.33
C GLU A 245 39.12 3.42 -3.78
N LEU A 246 38.25 3.63 -4.77
CA LEU A 246 38.59 3.49 -6.18
C LEU A 246 39.77 4.40 -6.54
N ARG A 247 40.85 3.81 -7.04
CA ARG A 247 42.12 4.48 -7.31
C ARG A 247 42.80 3.94 -8.57
N THR A 248 43.47 4.83 -9.29
CA THR A 248 44.24 4.53 -10.49
C THR A 248 45.73 4.43 -10.16
N LYS A 249 46.40 3.39 -10.67
CA LYS A 249 47.86 3.20 -10.59
C LYS A 249 48.37 2.58 -11.91
N ASN A 250 49.69 2.56 -12.08
CA ASN A 250 50.36 1.98 -13.26
C ASN A 250 49.76 2.51 -14.58
N ILE A 251 49.49 3.81 -14.61
CA ILE A 251 49.03 4.53 -15.80
C ILE A 251 50.16 4.52 -16.83
N THR A 252 49.82 4.34 -18.10
CA THR A 252 50.75 4.46 -19.22
C THR A 252 50.18 5.42 -20.28
N ASP A 253 50.82 5.42 -21.44
CA ASP A 253 50.36 6.00 -22.70
C ASP A 253 49.14 5.29 -23.32
N SER A 254 48.80 4.07 -22.88
CA SER A 254 47.67 3.30 -23.47
C SER A 254 46.92 2.38 -22.48
N SER A 255 47.23 2.45 -21.18
CA SER A 255 46.65 1.56 -20.16
C SER A 255 46.55 2.21 -18.79
N VAL A 256 45.70 1.64 -17.92
CA VAL A 256 45.61 1.98 -16.49
C VAL A 256 45.29 0.73 -15.67
N THR A 257 45.79 0.64 -14.44
CA THR A 257 45.33 -0.37 -13.48
C THR A 257 44.50 0.29 -12.36
N LEU A 258 43.25 -0.12 -12.26
CA LEU A 258 42.33 0.27 -11.21
C LEU A 258 42.51 -0.66 -9.99
N PHE A 259 42.29 -0.12 -8.80
CA PHE A 259 42.16 -0.87 -7.55
C PHE A 259 41.00 -0.30 -6.73
N TRP A 260 40.27 -1.15 -6.01
CA TRP A 260 39.15 -0.75 -5.15
C TRP A 260 38.93 -1.76 -4.01
N ILE A 261 38.14 -1.36 -3.02
CA ILE A 261 37.60 -2.22 -1.96
C ILE A 261 36.16 -2.61 -2.33
N PRO A 262 35.80 -3.91 -2.32
CA PRO A 262 34.45 -4.36 -2.62
C PRO A 262 33.49 -3.96 -1.48
N PRO A 263 32.23 -3.60 -1.79
CA PRO A 263 31.24 -3.22 -0.78
C PRO A 263 30.67 -4.45 -0.05
N PRO A 264 29.84 -4.26 1.01
CA PRO A 264 29.19 -5.36 1.73
C PRO A 264 28.17 -6.16 0.89
N VAL A 265 27.68 -5.57 -0.20
CA VAL A 265 26.86 -6.26 -1.21
C VAL A 265 27.77 -7.08 -2.13
N GLN A 266 27.43 -8.35 -2.34
CA GLN A 266 28.10 -9.20 -3.32
C GLN A 266 27.41 -9.01 -4.67
N TYR A 267 28.14 -8.45 -5.64
CA TYR A 267 27.71 -8.36 -7.04
C TYR A 267 28.19 -9.58 -7.83
N ASP A 268 27.46 -9.94 -8.88
CA ASP A 268 27.88 -10.98 -9.83
C ASP A 268 28.94 -10.43 -10.79
N THR A 269 28.70 -9.21 -11.28
CA THR A 269 29.50 -8.51 -12.30
C THR A 269 29.72 -7.05 -11.89
N TYR A 270 30.90 -6.49 -12.19
CA TYR A 270 31.11 -5.05 -12.30
C TYR A 270 31.17 -4.66 -13.77
N HIS A 271 30.49 -3.57 -14.12
CA HIS A 271 30.68 -2.86 -15.38
C HIS A 271 31.65 -1.71 -15.12
N VAL A 272 32.77 -1.72 -15.83
CA VAL A 272 33.83 -0.70 -15.75
C VAL A 272 33.81 0.09 -17.05
N THR A 273 33.34 1.33 -16.99
CA THR A 273 33.17 2.22 -18.14
C THR A 273 34.20 3.34 -18.11
N PHE A 274 34.96 3.51 -19.19
CA PHE A 274 35.91 4.61 -19.38
C PHE A 274 35.34 5.60 -20.40
N ALA A 275 35.14 6.85 -20.00
CA ALA A 275 34.69 7.94 -20.86
C ALA A 275 35.84 8.94 -21.09
N SER A 276 36.07 9.31 -22.36
CA SER A 276 37.05 10.33 -22.74
C SER A 276 36.44 11.73 -22.64
N GLN A 277 37.06 12.67 -21.92
CA GLN A 277 36.53 14.03 -21.82
C GLN A 277 36.42 14.77 -23.17
N LYS A 278 37.26 14.43 -24.16
CA LYS A 278 37.20 15.04 -25.51
C LYS A 278 36.24 14.34 -26.45
N GLU A 279 35.85 13.12 -26.14
CA GLU A 279 35.15 12.22 -27.07
C GLU A 279 33.98 11.56 -26.34
N GLY A 280 33.07 12.39 -25.82
CA GLY A 280 32.05 11.98 -24.85
C GLY A 280 31.06 10.90 -25.34
N ASP A 281 30.90 10.74 -26.66
CA ASP A 281 30.11 9.68 -27.29
C ASP A 281 30.84 8.33 -27.32
N GLN A 282 32.18 8.29 -27.21
CA GLN A 282 32.94 7.04 -27.16
C GLN A 282 33.25 6.63 -25.71
N GLN A 283 32.61 5.54 -25.28
CA GLN A 283 32.81 4.94 -23.96
C GLN A 283 33.21 3.47 -24.08
N ILE A 284 34.32 3.10 -23.45
CA ILE A 284 34.81 1.71 -23.40
C ILE A 284 34.23 1.06 -22.15
N THR A 285 33.28 0.13 -22.29
CA THR A 285 32.71 -0.62 -21.16
C THR A 285 33.21 -2.06 -21.16
N SER A 286 33.75 -2.49 -20.02
CA SER A 286 34.23 -3.85 -19.77
C SER A 286 33.46 -4.51 -18.63
N GLN A 287 33.05 -5.76 -18.82
CA GLN A 287 32.38 -6.57 -17.78
C GLN A 287 33.42 -7.46 -17.08
N VAL A 288 33.47 -7.40 -15.76
CA VAL A 288 34.44 -8.15 -14.93
C VAL A 288 33.76 -8.79 -13.72
N GLN A 289 34.29 -9.89 -13.20
CA GLN A 289 33.64 -10.64 -12.10
C GLN A 289 33.56 -9.80 -10.81
N GLY A 290 32.40 -9.81 -10.14
CA GLY A 290 32.11 -8.98 -8.95
C GLY A 290 32.97 -9.27 -7.70
N ARG A 291 33.74 -10.37 -7.72
CA ARG A 291 34.76 -10.72 -6.73
C ARG A 291 36.12 -10.04 -6.93
N LEU A 292 36.34 -9.34 -8.06
CA LEU A 292 37.61 -8.68 -8.34
C LEU A 292 37.74 -7.36 -7.58
N THR A 293 38.97 -7.00 -7.25
CA THR A 293 39.37 -5.78 -6.52
C THR A 293 40.41 -4.94 -7.27
N ALA A 294 40.78 -5.39 -8.47
CA ALA A 294 41.67 -4.71 -9.40
C ALA A 294 41.35 -5.12 -10.84
N TYR A 295 41.61 -4.21 -11.79
CA TYR A 295 41.43 -4.45 -13.23
C TYR A 295 42.37 -3.56 -14.04
N THR A 296 42.97 -4.11 -15.11
CA THR A 296 43.84 -3.35 -16.02
C THR A 296 43.16 -3.17 -17.37
N GLN A 297 42.83 -1.92 -17.72
CA GLN A 297 42.37 -1.56 -19.06
C GLN A 297 43.56 -1.28 -19.97
N THR A 298 43.45 -1.70 -21.23
CA THR A 298 44.41 -1.41 -22.31
C THR A 298 43.69 -0.84 -23.52
N GLY A 299 44.43 -0.29 -24.50
CA GLY A 299 43.84 0.30 -25.71
C GLY A 299 43.24 1.70 -25.50
N LEU A 300 43.70 2.43 -24.48
CA LEU A 300 43.34 3.84 -24.28
C LEU A 300 44.13 4.75 -25.22
N ALA A 301 43.58 5.92 -25.55
CA ALA A 301 44.28 6.96 -26.31
C ALA A 301 45.32 7.68 -25.44
N ALA A 302 46.42 8.10 -26.06
CA ALA A 302 47.54 8.76 -25.37
C ALA A 302 47.31 10.26 -25.15
N GLY A 303 47.80 10.78 -24.02
CA GLY A 303 47.72 12.21 -23.67
C GLY A 303 46.29 12.73 -23.42
N GLN A 304 45.36 11.86 -23.02
CA GLN A 304 43.93 12.13 -22.89
C GLN A 304 43.46 11.91 -21.44
N GLU A 305 42.51 12.75 -21.02
CA GLU A 305 41.86 12.67 -19.72
C GLU A 305 40.60 11.79 -19.77
N TYR A 306 40.50 10.88 -18.80
CA TYR A 306 39.47 9.85 -18.71
C TYR A 306 38.81 9.87 -17.32
N THR A 307 37.48 9.86 -17.32
CA THR A 307 36.68 9.53 -16.14
C THR A 307 36.31 8.05 -16.24
N VAL A 308 36.73 7.25 -15.26
CA VAL A 308 36.32 5.85 -15.12
C VAL A 308 35.17 5.73 -14.11
N THR A 309 34.18 4.92 -14.45
CA THR A 309 32.99 4.64 -13.63
C THR A 309 32.89 3.14 -13.41
N ILE A 310 32.74 2.70 -12.15
CA ILE A 310 32.43 1.31 -11.80
C ILE A 310 31.02 1.25 -11.22
N ARG A 311 30.18 0.37 -11.78
CA ARG A 311 28.86 0.01 -11.26
C ARG A 311 28.77 -1.50 -11.10
N GLY A 312 28.26 -1.97 -9.96
CA GLY A 312 27.96 -3.39 -9.75
C GLY A 312 26.60 -3.79 -10.31
N GLU A 313 26.45 -5.05 -10.73
CA GLU A 313 25.20 -5.65 -11.18
C GLU A 313 24.84 -6.87 -10.32
N ILE A 314 23.55 -6.99 -9.98
CA ILE A 314 22.92 -8.17 -9.39
C ILE A 314 21.48 -8.27 -9.91
N ASP A 315 21.04 -9.44 -10.37
CA ASP A 315 19.70 -9.67 -10.96
C ASP A 315 19.29 -8.67 -12.07
N GLY A 316 20.22 -8.20 -12.91
CA GLY A 316 19.94 -7.18 -13.93
C GLY A 316 19.73 -5.76 -13.37
N ARG A 317 19.94 -5.54 -12.07
CA ARG A 317 19.83 -4.24 -11.39
C ARG A 317 21.21 -3.67 -11.12
N MET A 318 21.43 -2.44 -11.56
CA MET A 318 22.68 -1.70 -11.35
C MET A 318 22.69 -1.04 -9.97
N GLY A 319 23.80 -1.20 -9.25
CA GLY A 319 24.08 -0.49 -8.00
C GLY A 319 24.55 0.95 -8.20
N ALA A 320 24.81 1.63 -7.08
CA ALA A 320 25.41 2.94 -7.07
C ALA A 320 26.81 2.93 -7.72
N GLU A 321 27.17 4.06 -8.32
CA GLU A 321 28.42 4.20 -9.06
C GLU A 321 29.56 4.77 -8.24
N SER A 322 30.77 4.35 -8.58
CA SER A 322 32.02 4.90 -8.05
C SER A 322 32.86 5.41 -9.21
N THR A 323 33.27 6.68 -9.14
CA THR A 323 34.08 7.32 -10.18
C THR A 323 35.51 7.58 -9.73
N ALA A 324 36.43 7.63 -10.69
CA ALA A 324 37.79 8.15 -10.53
C ALA A 324 38.27 8.77 -11.84
N GLU A 325 39.29 9.63 -11.78
CA GLU A 325 39.79 10.38 -12.92
C GLU A 325 41.30 10.19 -13.08
N PHE A 326 41.77 10.13 -14.33
CA PHE A 326 43.19 10.03 -14.66
C PHE A 326 43.47 10.55 -16.07
N THR A 327 44.73 10.96 -16.30
CA THR A 327 45.23 11.31 -17.63
C THR A 327 46.23 10.26 -18.09
N THR A 328 46.06 9.73 -19.31
CA THR A 328 47.10 8.89 -19.93
C THR A 328 48.32 9.72 -20.28
N PHE A 329 49.50 9.10 -20.29
CA PHE A 329 50.71 9.79 -20.74
C PHE A 329 50.70 10.02 -22.26
N ILE A 330 51.44 11.02 -22.72
CA ILE A 330 51.73 11.18 -24.16
C ILE A 330 52.58 10.00 -24.63
N SER A 331 52.33 9.52 -25.85
CA SER A 331 53.09 8.41 -26.42
C SER A 331 54.53 8.83 -26.71
N GLY A 332 55.43 7.85 -26.82
CA GLY A 332 56.74 8.08 -27.43
C GLY A 332 56.62 8.27 -28.95
N PRO A 333 57.52 9.01 -29.60
CA PRO A 333 57.76 8.83 -31.02
C PRO A 333 58.26 7.40 -31.26
N THR A 334 57.76 6.71 -32.27
CA THR A 334 58.17 5.35 -32.63
C THR A 334 59.11 5.34 -33.84
N ASN A 335 59.74 4.19 -34.10
CA ASN A 335 60.52 3.94 -35.31
C ASN A 335 61.59 5.02 -35.64
N LEU A 336 62.30 5.52 -34.62
CA LEU A 336 63.40 6.47 -34.80
C LEU A 336 64.60 5.78 -35.47
N HIS A 337 64.98 6.23 -36.66
CA HIS A 337 66.08 5.65 -37.44
C HIS A 337 66.88 6.73 -38.20
N VAL A 338 68.12 6.39 -38.56
CA VAL A 338 68.98 7.22 -39.41
C VAL A 338 68.72 6.88 -40.89
N VAL A 339 68.32 7.88 -41.67
CA VAL A 339 67.97 7.74 -43.10
C VAL A 339 69.17 8.06 -44.00
N LYS A 340 69.99 9.03 -43.60
CA LYS A 340 71.21 9.44 -44.32
C LYS A 340 72.29 9.82 -43.31
N LYS A 341 73.56 9.61 -43.68
CA LYS A 341 74.73 10.15 -42.97
C LYS A 341 75.73 10.72 -43.97
N SER A 342 76.56 11.62 -43.46
CA SER A 342 77.69 12.26 -44.11
C SER A 342 78.90 12.16 -43.17
N THR A 343 80.05 12.69 -43.57
CA THR A 343 81.23 12.79 -42.70
C THR A 343 80.98 13.63 -41.44
N THR A 344 80.10 14.64 -41.50
CA THR A 344 79.84 15.60 -40.40
C THR A 344 78.36 15.87 -40.11
N SER A 345 77.44 15.10 -40.71
CA SER A 345 76.00 15.27 -40.50
C SER A 345 75.22 13.96 -40.61
N ALA A 346 74.01 13.95 -40.04
CA ALA A 346 73.07 12.83 -40.10
C ALA A 346 71.63 13.33 -40.27
N VAL A 347 70.78 12.54 -40.93
CA VAL A 347 69.34 12.79 -41.03
C VAL A 347 68.60 11.65 -40.34
N VAL A 348 67.80 11.98 -39.34
CA VAL A 348 66.92 11.03 -38.63
C VAL A 348 65.46 11.25 -39.00
N GLN A 349 64.69 10.18 -38.98
CA GLN A 349 63.25 10.15 -39.21
C GLN A 349 62.57 9.26 -38.16
N TRP A 350 61.33 9.59 -37.81
CA TRP A 350 60.53 8.90 -36.80
C TRP A 350 59.03 8.92 -37.17
N GLU A 351 58.27 8.06 -36.52
CA GLU A 351 56.82 8.11 -36.47
C GLU A 351 56.37 9.05 -35.34
N GLN A 352 55.34 9.87 -35.60
CA GLN A 352 54.87 10.87 -34.65
C GLN A 352 54.29 10.25 -33.38
N ALA A 353 54.51 10.91 -32.25
CA ALA A 353 53.87 10.55 -30.98
C ALA A 353 52.35 10.74 -31.05
N LEU A 354 51.60 9.78 -30.51
CA LEU A 354 50.15 9.91 -30.31
C LEU A 354 49.81 10.80 -29.11
N GLY A 355 48.76 11.60 -29.27
CA GLY A 355 48.32 12.66 -28.35
C GLY A 355 48.88 14.03 -28.75
N GLU A 356 48.21 15.13 -28.34
CA GLU A 356 48.75 16.47 -28.61
C GLU A 356 50.02 16.70 -27.80
N ILE A 357 51.07 17.22 -28.45
CA ILE A 357 52.36 17.55 -27.86
C ILE A 357 52.75 18.97 -28.28
N ASP A 358 53.56 19.66 -27.49
CA ASP A 358 53.95 21.05 -27.77
C ASP A 358 55.16 21.11 -28.72
N ARG A 359 56.04 20.11 -28.64
CA ARG A 359 57.28 19.96 -29.40
C ARG A 359 57.88 18.57 -29.21
N TYR A 360 58.86 18.23 -30.05
CA TYR A 360 59.89 17.27 -29.69
C TYR A 360 61.15 17.98 -29.18
N ARG A 361 61.84 17.34 -28.24
CA ARG A 361 63.25 17.60 -27.90
C ARG A 361 64.09 16.50 -28.51
N LEU A 362 64.98 16.87 -29.42
CA LEU A 362 66.03 16.01 -29.95
C LEU A 362 67.33 16.35 -29.23
N THR A 363 67.90 15.38 -28.51
CA THR A 363 69.19 15.48 -27.83
C THR A 363 70.21 14.65 -28.59
N ILE A 364 71.37 15.22 -28.87
CA ILE A 364 72.53 14.52 -29.43
C ILE A 364 73.62 14.57 -28.37
N ALA A 365 74.07 13.40 -27.91
CA ALA A 365 75.15 13.29 -26.94
C ALA A 365 76.20 12.30 -27.47
N PRO A 366 77.51 12.57 -27.33
CA PRO A 366 78.52 11.56 -27.60
C PRO A 366 78.35 10.39 -26.61
N ASN A 367 78.33 9.16 -27.13
CA ASN A 367 78.26 7.93 -26.35
C ASN A 367 79.61 7.64 -25.67
N GLN A 368 80.70 7.98 -26.35
CA GLN A 368 82.07 7.90 -25.82
C GLN A 368 82.38 9.17 -25.00
N THR A 369 82.75 9.03 -23.72
CA THR A 369 83.14 10.16 -22.85
C THR A 369 84.63 10.52 -22.94
N ASP A 370 85.29 10.16 -24.04
CA ASP A 370 86.69 10.54 -24.26
C ASP A 370 86.77 12.03 -24.63
N GLY A 371 87.79 12.73 -24.11
CA GLY A 371 87.70 14.16 -23.77
C GLY A 371 87.62 15.18 -24.92
N THR A 372 87.42 14.72 -26.17
CA THR A 372 87.48 15.51 -27.40
C THR A 372 86.12 15.77 -28.06
N ALA A 373 85.12 14.94 -27.83
CA ALA A 373 83.83 15.04 -28.54
C ALA A 373 83.04 16.29 -28.11
N LYS A 374 82.35 16.95 -29.07
CA LYS A 374 81.52 18.13 -28.75
C LYS A 374 80.44 17.81 -27.72
N GLY A 375 80.26 18.74 -26.77
CA GLY A 375 79.28 18.61 -25.70
C GLY A 375 77.82 18.50 -26.21
N ARG A 376 76.98 17.85 -25.39
CA ARG A 376 75.55 17.58 -25.63
C ARG A 376 74.81 18.75 -26.31
N GLN A 377 74.34 18.50 -27.54
CA GLN A 377 73.51 19.42 -28.31
C GLN A 377 72.03 19.10 -28.08
N GLU A 378 71.18 20.13 -28.03
CA GLU A 378 69.72 19.95 -28.01
C GLU A 378 69.05 20.83 -29.08
N LEU A 379 68.07 20.24 -29.76
CA LEU A 379 67.25 20.89 -30.79
C LEU A 379 65.77 20.76 -30.39
N SER A 380 65.08 21.90 -30.37
CA SER A 380 63.62 21.96 -30.19
C SER A 380 62.95 21.92 -31.57
N LEU A 381 62.07 20.95 -31.79
CA LEU A 381 61.42 20.70 -33.08
C LEU A 381 59.90 20.84 -32.93
N PRO A 382 59.19 21.45 -33.90
CA PRO A 382 57.74 21.58 -33.83
C PRO A 382 57.04 20.21 -33.90
N PRO A 383 55.82 20.09 -33.34
CA PRO A 383 55.14 18.81 -33.12
C PRO A 383 54.74 18.07 -34.41
N GLU A 384 54.54 18.79 -35.51
CA GLU A 384 54.25 18.23 -36.83
C GLU A 384 55.48 17.62 -37.54
N ARG A 385 56.71 17.83 -37.05
CA ARG A 385 57.90 17.24 -37.68
C ARG A 385 58.02 15.75 -37.41
N ASN A 386 58.41 15.01 -38.45
CA ASN A 386 58.75 13.59 -38.44
C ASN A 386 60.22 13.32 -38.84
N SER A 387 61.01 14.36 -39.16
CA SER A 387 62.41 14.25 -39.58
C SER A 387 63.23 15.47 -39.18
N ALA A 388 64.53 15.26 -38.97
CA ALA A 388 65.51 16.30 -38.65
C ALA A 388 66.89 16.00 -39.24
N GLN A 389 67.54 17.04 -39.75
CA GLN A 389 68.96 17.04 -40.06
C GLN A 389 69.75 17.53 -38.83
N ILE A 390 70.89 16.89 -38.59
CA ILE A 390 71.82 17.14 -37.49
C ILE A 390 73.17 17.41 -38.14
N ASP A 391 73.69 18.63 -37.97
CA ASP A 391 74.94 19.09 -38.58
C ASP A 391 76.00 19.41 -37.53
N GLY A 392 77.28 19.30 -37.91
CA GLY A 392 78.41 19.64 -37.05
C GLY A 392 78.91 18.48 -36.17
N LEU A 393 78.56 17.24 -36.51
CA LEU A 393 79.09 16.03 -35.90
C LEU A 393 80.55 15.81 -36.31
N ASP A 394 81.32 15.14 -35.46
CA ASP A 394 82.73 14.82 -35.69
C ASP A 394 82.89 13.46 -36.41
N PRO A 395 83.74 13.34 -37.44
CA PRO A 395 83.85 12.11 -38.24
C PRO A 395 84.37 10.92 -37.41
N GLY A 396 83.63 9.81 -37.42
CA GLY A 396 84.00 8.57 -36.72
C GLY A 396 83.57 8.48 -35.25
N ASP A 397 83.13 9.58 -34.62
CA ASP A 397 82.64 9.58 -33.24
C ASP A 397 81.24 8.94 -33.13
N LEU A 398 80.99 8.20 -32.05
CA LEU A 398 79.69 7.58 -31.77
C LEU A 398 78.81 8.52 -30.95
N TYR A 399 77.61 8.85 -31.46
CA TYR A 399 76.62 9.68 -30.78
C TYR A 399 75.31 8.92 -30.56
N ASP A 400 74.70 9.09 -29.40
CA ASP A 400 73.31 8.73 -29.15
C ASP A 400 72.39 9.89 -29.52
N ILE A 401 71.52 9.66 -30.49
CA ILE A 401 70.44 10.57 -30.85
C ILE A 401 69.18 10.14 -30.09
N THR A 402 68.76 10.93 -29.11
CA THR A 402 67.58 10.67 -28.29
C THR A 402 66.47 11.68 -28.57
N LEU A 403 65.28 11.20 -28.94
CA LEU A 403 64.09 11.99 -29.21
C LEU A 403 63.03 11.77 -28.12
N VAL A 404 62.48 12.87 -27.60
CA VAL A 404 61.43 12.87 -26.56
C VAL A 404 60.34 13.85 -26.98
N ALA A 405 59.07 13.46 -26.89
CA ALA A 405 57.95 14.38 -27.03
C ALA A 405 57.67 15.08 -25.68
N GLU A 406 57.37 16.38 -25.71
CA GLU A 406 57.08 17.17 -24.50
C GLU A 406 55.69 17.84 -24.61
N LYS A 407 54.90 17.80 -23.53
CA LYS A 407 53.64 18.56 -23.37
C LYS A 407 53.62 19.22 -22.00
N GLY A 408 53.81 20.54 -21.95
CA GLY A 408 53.95 21.33 -20.73
C GLY A 408 55.12 20.86 -19.86
N ARG A 409 54.81 20.07 -18.83
CA ARG A 409 55.79 19.43 -17.93
C ARG A 409 55.92 17.91 -18.15
N SER A 410 54.99 17.31 -18.89
CA SER A 410 54.99 15.87 -19.21
C SER A 410 55.97 15.58 -20.33
N LYS A 411 56.62 14.41 -20.26
CA LYS A 411 57.54 13.90 -21.28
C LYS A 411 57.17 12.47 -21.63
N SER A 412 57.34 12.11 -22.89
CA SER A 412 57.16 10.74 -23.35
C SER A 412 58.29 9.82 -22.86
N LYS A 413 58.14 8.51 -23.11
CA LYS A 413 59.30 7.61 -23.19
C LYS A 413 60.26 8.13 -24.28
N PRO A 414 61.59 8.06 -24.08
CA PRO A 414 62.56 8.40 -25.12
C PRO A 414 62.61 7.30 -26.20
N ALA A 415 62.83 7.70 -27.44
CA ALA A 415 63.38 6.85 -28.49
C ALA A 415 64.85 7.22 -28.69
N THR A 416 65.75 6.25 -28.77
CA THR A 416 67.19 6.50 -28.94
C THR A 416 67.75 5.65 -30.08
N VAL A 417 68.55 6.26 -30.95
CA VAL A 417 69.27 5.58 -32.03
C VAL A 417 70.75 6.02 -32.02
N PRO A 418 71.72 5.08 -32.08
CA PRO A 418 73.13 5.43 -32.23
C PRO A 418 73.43 5.86 -33.67
N VAL A 419 74.37 6.80 -33.85
CA VAL A 419 74.93 7.17 -35.15
C VAL A 419 76.45 7.32 -35.07
N THR A 420 77.13 6.94 -36.14
CA THR A 420 78.56 7.24 -36.37
C THR A 420 78.69 7.97 -37.72
N PRO A 421 79.11 9.25 -37.74
CA PRO A 421 79.35 9.99 -38.97
C PRO A 421 80.51 9.39 -39.78
N GLY A 422 80.43 9.52 -41.09
CA GLY A 422 81.26 8.81 -42.07
C GLY A 422 80.40 8.43 -43.28
N GLU A 423 80.99 7.80 -44.30
CA GLU A 423 80.24 7.41 -45.50
C GLU A 423 79.37 6.16 -45.26
N PHE A 424 78.16 6.16 -45.84
CA PHE A 424 77.58 4.94 -46.40
C PHE A 424 77.71 5.12 -47.92
N HIS A 425 78.26 4.11 -48.60
CA HIS A 425 78.20 3.99 -50.06
C HIS A 425 76.79 3.53 -50.48
#